data_AF-A0A150TMC6-F1
#
_entry.id   AF-A0A150TMC6-F1
#
_cell.length_a   1.000
_cell.length_b   1.000
_cell.length_c   1.000
_cell.angle_alpha   90.00
_cell.angle_beta   90.00
_cell.angle_gamma   90.00
#
_symmetry.space_group_name_H-M   'P 1'
#
loop_
_entity.id
_entity.type
_entity.pdbx_description
1 polymer ?
#
loop_
_entity_poly.entity_id
_entity_poly.type
_entity_poly.pdbx_seq_one_letter_code
_entity_poly.pdbx_strand_id
1 'polypeptide(L)'
;MTRVVRPIRLSLNQRVLTIRRAHHLSVGLIMYFPLEAPEVALPEVGMWQQVARALGKDAILDEGLPKPRGEVLVFGRAYAPGGRPQPAFSARLQVGRDEAPLVDKSLYVIGKRRWQRGGPTEPEPITEMDLAWENAFGGPDYPPNPKGMGLAPVDEDGARVHLLPRLEHPQHLVASPGDRPPPACFGALDPTLAGRMAKMGTYGSKWVEQDFPGFARDLDPEYFQVAPEDQRLPGYFEGGEPLVLENMHPTKARLQARVPSVRARCFIQREGDAAARGDAPLEEIATRLETVILLPNVERGVAIFRGVIDVAEDDAADLAVLLIALDRADAPRPVEHYREVLARRLDKERGHVHSLRDKDLLPQADPGAPAVSFPDDRLSDMDELLARRGHMERRSRARAQRELDRARAAAVLLGQEPDEALPAELPAAPEPPGLDEMAEFVERMEAEAGALASEAEAERLSAEEQARRACADQGIDFDAMVEKGRREGGGPPTFRAAEEIARLRELAEAGRVGGVPMEDLEAKLADPAFLDGLHRTEAALLTSYRASAHLLAPAAPRGEAAQSALRADVERALAEGASLARRDLTGADLRGV
;
A
#
# COMPACT_ATOMS: atom_id res chain seq x y z
N MET A 1 21.43 9.65 -4.83
CA MET A 1 19.98 9.87 -4.95
C MET A 1 19.36 9.67 -3.59
N THR A 2 18.78 10.73 -3.03
CA THR A 2 18.18 10.75 -1.69
C THR A 2 17.02 9.75 -1.59
N ARG A 3 16.99 8.94 -0.54
CA ARG A 3 15.90 8.00 -0.27
C ARG A 3 14.77 8.73 0.46
N VAL A 4 13.55 8.65 -0.07
CA VAL A 4 12.37 9.26 0.54
C VAL A 4 11.58 8.21 1.32
N VAL A 5 11.34 8.46 2.61
CA VAL A 5 10.52 7.62 3.50
C VAL A 5 9.30 8.42 3.92
N ARG A 6 8.11 7.94 3.54
CA ARG A 6 6.84 8.65 3.78
C ARG A 6 5.68 7.67 3.97
N PRO A 7 4.58 8.08 4.62
CA PRO A 7 3.33 7.34 4.55
C PRO A 7 2.70 7.48 3.15
N ILE A 8 1.80 6.55 2.80
CA ILE A 8 1.08 6.53 1.51
C ILE A 8 0.13 7.74 1.37
N ARG A 9 -0.33 8.27 2.51
CA ARG A 9 -1.30 9.37 2.60
C ARG A 9 -0.72 10.80 2.53
N LEU A 10 0.60 10.97 2.43
CA LEU A 10 1.22 12.29 2.32
C LEU A 10 1.97 12.47 1.00
N SER A 11 1.70 13.54 0.25
CA SER A 11 2.57 13.94 -0.88
C SER A 11 3.80 14.71 -0.42
N LEU A 12 4.85 14.62 -1.23
CA LEU A 12 6.08 15.39 -1.07
C LEU A 12 6.32 16.23 -2.34
N ASN A 13 6.52 17.53 -2.15
CA ASN A 13 7.07 18.41 -3.20
C ASN A 13 8.41 18.97 -2.72
N GLN A 14 9.47 18.78 -3.49
CA GLN A 14 10.80 19.24 -3.12
C GLN A 14 11.42 20.08 -4.24
N ARG A 15 12.09 21.17 -3.85
CA ARG A 15 12.75 22.09 -4.78
C ARG A 15 13.97 22.70 -4.13
N VAL A 16 15.11 22.67 -4.82
CA VAL A 16 16.28 23.45 -4.40
C VAL A 16 16.17 24.86 -4.98
N LEU A 17 16.32 25.85 -4.11
CA LEU A 17 16.41 27.26 -4.48
C LEU A 17 17.86 27.71 -4.28
N THR A 18 18.41 28.32 -5.32
CA THR A 18 19.74 28.95 -5.22
C THR A 18 19.56 30.46 -5.07
N ILE A 19 19.98 31.02 -3.95
CA ILE A 19 19.95 32.47 -3.69
C ILE A 19 21.35 32.89 -3.25
N ARG A 20 21.96 33.85 -3.94
CA ARG A 20 23.33 34.33 -3.64
C ARG A 20 24.36 33.18 -3.56
N ARG A 21 24.23 32.18 -4.46
CA ARG A 21 25.05 30.95 -4.52
C ARG A 21 25.00 30.04 -3.28
N ALA A 22 24.02 30.24 -2.40
CA ALA A 22 23.66 29.26 -1.38
C ALA A 22 22.46 28.43 -1.85
N HIS A 23 22.49 27.13 -1.60
CA HIS A 23 21.43 26.20 -1.96
C HIS A 23 20.55 25.90 -0.76
N HIS A 24 19.25 26.03 -0.96
CA HIS A 24 18.24 25.80 0.06
C HIS A 24 17.22 24.79 -0.45
N LEU A 25 17.12 23.64 0.21
CA LEU A 25 16.09 22.66 -0.09
C LEU A 25 14.79 23.08 0.59
N SER A 26 13.79 23.40 -0.24
CA SER A 26 12.40 23.59 0.15
C SER A 26 11.67 22.26 0.12
N VAL A 27 11.06 21.87 1.24
CA VAL A 27 10.37 20.59 1.43
C VAL A 27 8.92 20.86 1.80
N GLY A 28 7.99 20.55 0.88
CA GLY A 28 6.55 20.66 1.06
C GLY A 28 5.89 19.32 1.37
N LEU A 29 5.34 19.17 2.56
CA LEU A 29 4.51 18.05 2.96
C LEU A 29 3.05 18.42 2.68
N ILE A 30 2.39 17.64 1.84
CA ILE A 30 1.03 17.94 1.39
C ILE A 30 0.07 16.91 1.99
N MET A 31 -0.87 17.40 2.79
CA MET A 31 -1.93 16.61 3.42
C MET A 31 -3.26 16.92 2.75
N TYR A 32 -3.95 15.88 2.28
CA TYR A 32 -5.32 15.97 1.80
C TYR A 32 -6.28 15.58 2.92
N PHE A 33 -7.32 16.39 3.18
CA PHE A 33 -8.18 16.20 4.34
C PHE A 33 -9.66 16.49 4.04
N PRO A 34 -10.59 15.85 4.75
CA PRO A 34 -12.01 16.18 4.70
C PRO A 34 -12.32 17.36 5.63
N LEU A 35 -13.17 18.29 5.17
CA LEU A 35 -13.49 19.49 5.97
C LEU A 35 -14.21 19.17 7.28
N GLU A 36 -14.90 18.02 7.37
CA GLU A 36 -15.58 17.56 8.58
C GLU A 36 -14.66 16.89 9.62
N ALA A 37 -13.49 16.41 9.21
CA ALA A 37 -12.50 15.77 10.08
C ALA A 37 -11.07 16.15 9.63
N PRO A 38 -10.65 17.41 9.82
CA PRO A 38 -9.46 17.97 9.19
C PRO A 38 -8.14 17.34 9.64
N GLU A 39 -8.15 16.58 10.73
CA GLU A 39 -6.99 15.81 11.22
C GLU A 39 -6.78 14.48 10.48
N VAL A 40 -7.75 14.01 9.69
CA VAL A 40 -7.66 12.77 8.93
C VAL A 40 -6.93 13.00 7.62
N ALA A 41 -5.77 12.36 7.45
CA ALA A 41 -5.04 12.35 6.18
C ALA A 41 -5.64 11.33 5.21
N LEU A 42 -6.25 11.81 4.13
CA LEU A 42 -6.79 10.99 3.04
C LEU A 42 -5.68 10.57 2.06
N PRO A 43 -5.88 9.48 1.29
CA PRO A 43 -4.90 9.03 0.30
C PRO A 43 -4.53 10.10 -0.74
N GLU A 44 -3.22 10.20 -1.04
CA GLU A 44 -2.68 11.14 -2.03
C GLU A 44 -3.30 10.94 -3.43
N VAL A 45 -3.58 9.70 -3.84
CA VAL A 45 -4.16 9.41 -5.16
C VAL A 45 -5.51 10.12 -5.32
N GLY A 46 -6.34 10.10 -4.26
CA GLY A 46 -7.62 10.82 -4.23
C GLY A 46 -7.43 12.33 -4.35
N MET A 47 -6.40 12.88 -3.70
CA MET A 47 -6.04 14.30 -3.79
C MET A 47 -5.80 14.72 -5.24
N TRP A 48 -4.91 14.04 -5.95
CA TRP A 48 -4.55 14.41 -7.33
C TRP A 48 -5.73 14.35 -8.29
N GLN A 49 -6.63 13.39 -8.12
CA GLN A 49 -7.86 13.32 -8.91
C GLN A 49 -8.79 14.51 -8.67
N GLN A 50 -8.95 14.95 -7.42
CA GLN A 50 -9.81 16.09 -7.10
C GLN A 50 -9.16 17.42 -7.48
N VAL A 51 -7.87 17.59 -7.21
CA VAL A 51 -7.10 18.77 -7.60
C VAL A 51 -7.16 18.96 -9.12
N ALA A 52 -6.89 17.92 -9.91
CA ALA A 52 -6.94 18.02 -11.37
C ALA A 52 -8.32 18.44 -11.90
N ARG A 53 -9.40 18.01 -11.24
CA ARG A 53 -10.78 18.41 -11.59
C ARG A 53 -11.10 19.85 -11.19
N ALA A 54 -10.61 20.31 -10.04
CA ALA A 54 -10.95 21.62 -9.49
C ALA A 54 -10.09 22.75 -10.08
N LEU A 55 -8.80 22.49 -10.29
CA LEU A 55 -7.83 23.48 -10.73
C LEU A 55 -7.73 23.53 -12.27
N GLY A 56 -8.07 22.44 -12.97
CA GLY A 56 -7.91 22.33 -14.42
C GLY A 56 -6.48 21.92 -14.83
N LYS A 57 -6.25 21.77 -16.14
CA LYS A 57 -5.02 21.15 -16.68
C LYS A 57 -3.75 21.99 -16.50
N ASP A 58 -3.88 23.31 -16.45
CA ASP A 58 -2.75 24.25 -16.46
C ASP A 58 -2.43 24.83 -15.07
N ALA A 59 -3.20 24.43 -14.06
CA ALA A 59 -3.09 25.02 -12.73
C ALA A 59 -2.12 24.24 -11.84
N ILE A 60 -1.26 24.99 -11.18
CA ILE A 60 -0.19 24.48 -10.33
C ILE A 60 -0.71 24.44 -8.89
N LEU A 61 -0.72 23.26 -8.27
CA LEU A 61 -1.12 23.12 -6.86
C LEU A 61 -0.11 23.81 -5.92
N ASP A 62 1.18 23.62 -6.19
CA ASP A 62 2.28 24.14 -5.39
C ASP A 62 3.54 24.33 -6.26
N GLU A 63 4.08 25.56 -6.30
CA GLU A 63 5.31 25.88 -7.04
C GLU A 63 6.58 25.37 -6.33
N GLY A 64 6.45 24.84 -5.10
CA GLY A 64 7.58 24.33 -4.30
C GLY A 64 8.43 25.44 -3.68
N LEU A 65 7.95 26.68 -3.70
CA LEU A 65 8.65 27.87 -3.21
C LEU A 65 8.18 28.20 -1.79
N PRO A 66 9.09 28.53 -0.85
CA PRO A 66 8.72 28.80 0.54
C PRO A 66 8.02 30.14 0.67
N LYS A 67 6.88 30.18 1.36
CA LYS A 67 6.06 31.39 1.45
C LYS A 67 6.44 32.23 2.67
N PRO A 68 6.51 33.56 2.55
CA PRO A 68 6.88 34.44 3.67
C PRO A 68 5.80 34.49 4.77
N ARG A 69 4.56 34.10 4.47
CA ARG A 69 3.43 34.00 5.42
C ARG A 69 2.40 32.99 4.92
N GLY A 70 1.45 32.65 5.79
CA GLY A 70 0.33 31.78 5.45
C GLY A 70 -0.59 32.41 4.40
N GLU A 71 -1.18 31.57 3.56
CA GLU A 71 -2.21 31.98 2.61
C GLU A 71 -3.31 30.91 2.45
N VAL A 72 -4.49 31.37 2.06
CA VAL A 72 -5.65 30.50 1.80
C VAL A 72 -6.16 30.69 0.37
N LEU A 73 -6.52 29.59 -0.29
CA LEU A 73 -7.08 29.59 -1.64
C LEU A 73 -8.41 28.83 -1.64
N VAL A 74 -9.32 29.21 -2.53
CA VAL A 74 -10.56 28.46 -2.77
C VAL A 74 -10.69 28.18 -4.26
N PHE A 75 -10.91 26.92 -4.60
CA PHE A 75 -11.26 26.49 -5.95
C PHE A 75 -12.63 25.81 -5.95
N GLY A 76 -13.37 26.00 -7.04
CA GLY A 76 -14.71 25.45 -7.19
C GLY A 76 -15.71 26.52 -7.62
N ARG A 77 -16.94 26.39 -7.12
CA ARG A 77 -18.09 27.18 -7.58
C ARG A 77 -18.80 27.87 -6.43
N ALA A 78 -19.39 29.00 -6.75
CA ALA A 78 -20.38 29.68 -5.93
C ALA A 78 -21.78 29.20 -6.32
N TYR A 79 -22.67 29.04 -5.35
CA TYR A 79 -24.02 28.49 -5.51
C TYR A 79 -25.07 29.44 -4.91
N ALA A 80 -26.11 29.75 -5.68
CA ALA A 80 -27.19 30.60 -5.22
C ALA A 80 -27.91 29.94 -4.02
N PRO A 81 -28.22 30.69 -2.94
CA PRO A 81 -28.88 30.15 -1.76
C PRO A 81 -30.14 29.34 -2.08
N GLY A 82 -30.19 28.10 -1.58
CA GLY A 82 -31.31 27.18 -1.79
C GLY A 82 -31.45 26.65 -3.22
N GLY A 83 -30.44 26.82 -4.08
CA GLY A 83 -30.45 26.35 -5.47
C GLY A 83 -31.45 27.09 -6.37
N ARG A 84 -31.97 28.24 -5.93
CA ARG A 84 -32.94 29.03 -6.68
C ARG A 84 -32.22 30.03 -7.59
N PRO A 85 -32.65 30.23 -8.85
CA PRO A 85 -32.08 31.26 -9.70
C PRO A 85 -32.16 32.64 -9.05
N GLN A 86 -31.02 33.33 -8.92
CA GLN A 86 -30.92 34.68 -8.37
C GLN A 86 -30.09 35.58 -9.29
N PRO A 87 -30.45 36.87 -9.44
CA PRO A 87 -29.68 37.80 -10.27
C PRO A 87 -28.27 38.05 -9.71
N ALA A 88 -28.12 38.03 -8.39
CA ALA A 88 -26.83 38.11 -7.71
C ALA A 88 -26.93 37.48 -6.32
N PHE A 89 -25.79 37.02 -5.80
CA PHE A 89 -25.64 36.54 -4.43
C PHE A 89 -24.17 36.68 -3.98
N SER A 90 -23.87 36.49 -2.69
CA SER A 90 -22.50 36.58 -2.17
C SER A 90 -21.85 35.21 -2.02
N ALA A 91 -20.54 35.14 -2.19
CA ALA A 91 -19.70 34.03 -1.75
C ALA A 91 -18.65 34.57 -0.76
N ARG A 92 -18.44 33.88 0.36
CA ARG A 92 -17.54 34.37 1.42
C ARG A 92 -16.63 33.27 1.96
N LEU A 93 -15.38 33.65 2.22
CA LEU A 93 -14.38 32.90 2.96
C LEU A 93 -14.02 33.68 4.22
N GLN A 94 -14.05 33.01 5.36
CA GLN A 94 -13.53 33.52 6.62
C GLN A 94 -12.57 32.52 7.26
N VAL A 95 -11.41 33.00 7.69
CA VAL A 95 -10.46 32.28 8.54
C VAL A 95 -10.37 33.05 9.85
N GLY A 96 -10.76 32.45 10.97
CA GLY A 96 -10.78 33.12 12.27
C GLY A 96 -9.52 32.91 13.11
N ARG A 97 -9.23 33.84 14.01
CA ARG A 97 -8.35 33.66 15.17
C ARG A 97 -8.80 34.62 16.27
N ASP A 98 -8.98 34.14 17.49
CA ASP A 98 -9.45 34.97 18.60
C ASP A 98 -10.72 35.77 18.25
N GLU A 99 -10.75 37.08 18.54
CA GLU A 99 -11.91 37.96 18.36
C GLU A 99 -12.04 38.57 16.95
N ALA A 100 -11.03 38.43 16.08
CA ALA A 100 -11.01 39.04 14.74
C ALA A 100 -10.60 38.04 13.64
N PRO A 101 -11.20 38.10 12.44
CA PRO A 101 -10.78 37.21 11.36
C PRO A 101 -9.35 37.53 10.89
N LEU A 102 -8.55 36.48 10.63
CA LEU A 102 -7.27 36.59 9.93
C LEU A 102 -7.49 36.92 8.45
N VAL A 103 -8.53 36.33 7.86
CA VAL A 103 -8.99 36.55 6.49
C VAL A 103 -10.50 36.63 6.50
N ASP A 104 -11.07 37.64 5.85
CA ASP A 104 -12.51 37.77 5.64
C ASP A 104 -12.77 38.38 4.27
N LYS A 105 -12.98 37.51 3.28
CA LYS A 105 -13.14 37.90 1.89
C LYS A 105 -14.53 37.52 1.40
N SER A 106 -15.24 38.50 0.86
CA SER A 106 -16.54 38.32 0.23
C SER A 106 -16.49 38.82 -1.20
N LEU A 107 -17.12 38.09 -2.11
CA LEU A 107 -17.35 38.51 -3.50
C LEU A 107 -18.85 38.51 -3.80
N TYR A 108 -19.30 39.44 -4.63
CA TYR A 108 -20.59 39.34 -5.28
C TYR A 108 -20.46 38.54 -6.57
N VAL A 109 -21.33 37.55 -6.69
CA VAL A 109 -21.49 36.66 -7.82
C VAL A 109 -22.72 37.13 -8.56
N ILE A 110 -22.51 37.72 -9.73
CA ILE A 110 -23.53 38.46 -10.47
C ILE A 110 -23.78 37.79 -11.80
N GLY A 111 -25.07 37.64 -12.13
CA GLY A 111 -25.54 37.20 -13.42
C GLY A 111 -24.98 38.01 -14.58
N LYS A 112 -25.13 37.47 -15.78
CA LYS A 112 -24.65 38.14 -17.00
C LYS A 112 -25.29 39.52 -17.13
N ARG A 113 -24.45 40.52 -17.38
CA ARG A 113 -24.84 41.91 -17.64
C ARG A 113 -24.03 42.48 -18.80
N ARG A 114 -24.60 43.47 -19.48
CA ARG A 114 -23.92 44.25 -20.51
C ARG A 114 -24.24 45.73 -20.37
N TRP A 115 -23.39 46.58 -20.92
CA TRP A 115 -23.71 48.00 -21.05
C TRP A 115 -24.82 48.20 -22.09
N GLN A 116 -25.92 48.85 -21.71
CA GLN A 116 -27.02 49.20 -22.59
C GLN A 116 -27.66 50.53 -22.17
N ARG A 117 -27.86 51.45 -23.12
CA ARG A 117 -28.53 52.76 -22.90
C ARG A 117 -27.96 53.57 -21.72
N GLY A 118 -26.65 53.54 -21.52
CA GLY A 118 -25.96 54.34 -20.49
C GLY A 118 -25.90 53.71 -19.10
N GLY A 119 -26.37 52.48 -18.91
CA GLY A 119 -26.24 51.73 -17.66
C GLY A 119 -26.04 50.22 -17.89
N PRO A 120 -25.80 49.45 -16.82
CA PRO A 120 -25.79 47.99 -16.92
C PRO A 120 -27.22 47.47 -17.11
N THR A 121 -27.39 46.37 -17.84
CA THR A 121 -28.65 45.61 -17.83
C THR A 121 -28.91 44.98 -16.46
N GLU A 122 -30.17 44.59 -16.21
CA GLU A 122 -30.48 43.70 -15.08
C GLU A 122 -29.69 42.39 -15.22
N PRO A 123 -29.13 41.85 -14.12
CA PRO A 123 -28.43 40.57 -14.17
C PRO A 123 -29.35 39.42 -14.52
N GLU A 124 -28.93 38.57 -15.44
CA GLU A 124 -29.61 37.31 -15.74
C GLU A 124 -29.56 36.36 -14.51
N PRO A 125 -30.68 35.80 -14.04
CA PRO A 125 -30.67 34.88 -12.90
C PRO A 125 -29.79 33.65 -13.13
N ILE A 126 -28.96 33.34 -12.13
CA ILE A 126 -28.04 32.19 -12.13
C ILE A 126 -28.23 31.34 -10.87
N THR A 127 -27.90 30.05 -10.96
CA THR A 127 -27.90 29.12 -9.83
C THR A 127 -26.50 28.81 -9.33
N GLU A 128 -25.48 28.96 -10.18
CA GLU A 128 -24.08 28.71 -9.85
C GLU A 128 -23.13 29.51 -10.76
N MET A 129 -21.87 29.69 -10.32
CA MET A 129 -20.80 30.36 -11.07
C MET A 129 -19.44 29.82 -10.66
N ASP A 130 -18.53 29.64 -11.62
CA ASP A 130 -17.13 29.29 -11.32
C ASP A 130 -16.40 30.46 -10.64
N LEU A 131 -15.66 30.15 -9.57
CA LEU A 131 -14.79 31.10 -8.86
C LEU A 131 -13.45 31.21 -9.59
N ALA A 132 -13.48 31.81 -10.79
CA ALA A 132 -12.36 31.85 -11.72
C ALA A 132 -12.00 33.29 -12.15
N TRP A 133 -10.73 33.53 -12.49
CA TRP A 133 -10.23 34.87 -12.84
C TRP A 133 -10.85 35.43 -14.13
N GLU A 134 -11.30 34.57 -15.03
CA GLU A 134 -12.03 34.89 -16.25
C GLU A 134 -13.36 35.61 -15.96
N ASN A 135 -13.93 35.36 -14.78
CA ASN A 135 -15.18 35.99 -14.33
C ASN A 135 -14.95 37.32 -13.59
N ALA A 136 -13.71 37.65 -13.23
CA ALA A 136 -13.35 38.90 -12.57
C ALA A 136 -13.07 40.03 -13.59
N PHE A 137 -13.01 41.27 -13.10
CA PHE A 137 -12.70 42.43 -13.94
C PHE A 137 -11.34 42.27 -14.65
N GLY A 138 -11.27 42.65 -15.92
CA GLY A 138 -10.04 42.61 -16.71
C GLY A 138 -10.28 42.57 -18.22
N GLY A 139 -9.29 42.02 -18.92
CA GLY A 139 -9.25 41.88 -20.38
C GLY A 139 -7.80 41.94 -20.89
N PRO A 140 -7.53 41.57 -22.17
CA PRO A 140 -6.16 41.39 -22.68
C PRO A 140 -5.20 42.57 -22.44
N ASP A 141 -5.72 43.80 -22.49
CA ASP A 141 -4.94 45.04 -22.27
C ASP A 141 -4.91 45.50 -20.80
N TYR A 142 -5.31 44.65 -19.86
CA TYR A 142 -5.34 44.94 -18.43
C TYR A 142 -4.37 44.04 -17.65
N PRO A 143 -3.14 44.52 -17.38
CA PRO A 143 -2.09 43.72 -16.76
C PRO A 143 -2.45 43.02 -15.44
N PRO A 144 -3.28 43.59 -14.54
CA PRO A 144 -3.68 42.89 -13.32
C PRO A 144 -4.49 41.61 -13.55
N ASN A 145 -5.22 41.49 -14.67
CA ASN A 145 -5.97 40.29 -15.04
C ASN A 145 -6.25 40.25 -16.56
N PRO A 146 -5.26 39.79 -17.36
CA PRO A 146 -5.40 39.75 -18.82
C PRO A 146 -6.44 38.73 -19.31
N LYS A 147 -6.75 37.71 -18.50
CA LYS A 147 -7.76 36.68 -18.79
C LYS A 147 -9.18 37.10 -18.38
N GLY A 148 -9.32 38.20 -17.65
CA GLY A 148 -10.60 38.69 -17.14
C GLY A 148 -11.53 39.25 -18.20
N MET A 149 -12.67 39.75 -17.75
CA MET A 149 -13.71 40.34 -18.59
C MET A 149 -14.12 41.74 -18.10
N GLY A 150 -14.81 42.52 -18.94
CA GLY A 150 -15.26 43.87 -18.56
C GLY A 150 -14.73 44.98 -19.46
N LEU A 151 -13.48 44.86 -19.92
CA LEU A 151 -12.81 45.91 -20.71
C LEU A 151 -12.97 45.72 -22.21
N ALA A 152 -12.60 44.54 -22.71
CA ALA A 152 -12.67 44.24 -24.13
C ALA A 152 -14.12 43.88 -24.53
N PRO A 153 -14.61 44.38 -25.68
CA PRO A 153 -15.88 43.91 -26.22
C PRO A 153 -15.76 42.46 -26.68
N VAL A 154 -16.87 41.73 -26.62
CA VAL A 154 -17.01 40.38 -27.19
C VAL A 154 -18.06 40.39 -28.29
N ASP A 155 -17.91 39.51 -29.26
CA ASP A 155 -18.94 39.28 -30.28
C ASP A 155 -20.02 38.35 -29.73
N GLU A 156 -21.26 38.84 -29.70
CA GLU A 156 -22.44 38.08 -29.30
C GLU A 156 -23.56 38.33 -30.32
N ASP A 157 -24.07 37.25 -30.94
CA ASP A 157 -25.11 37.31 -31.98
C ASP A 157 -24.81 38.30 -33.13
N GLY A 158 -23.53 38.45 -33.49
CA GLY A 158 -23.07 39.36 -34.54
C GLY A 158 -22.98 40.83 -34.11
N ALA A 159 -23.15 41.14 -32.82
CA ALA A 159 -22.97 42.48 -32.25
C ALA A 159 -21.82 42.51 -31.26
N ARG A 160 -21.01 43.58 -31.30
CA ARG A 160 -19.99 43.84 -30.27
C ARG A 160 -20.63 44.38 -29.01
N VAL A 161 -20.53 43.63 -27.92
CA VAL A 161 -21.08 43.99 -26.61
C VAL A 161 -19.98 44.05 -25.56
N HIS A 162 -20.07 45.01 -24.65
CA HIS A 162 -19.23 45.05 -23.45
C HIS A 162 -19.98 44.40 -22.30
N LEU A 163 -19.57 43.17 -21.95
CA LEU A 163 -20.06 42.48 -20.76
C LEU A 163 -19.44 43.08 -19.50
N LEU A 164 -20.13 42.97 -18.37
CA LEU A 164 -19.58 43.31 -17.05
C LEU A 164 -18.99 42.07 -16.37
N PRO A 165 -18.04 42.23 -15.43
CA PRO A 165 -17.55 41.12 -14.63
C PRO A 165 -18.68 40.44 -13.85
N ARG A 166 -18.49 39.14 -13.64
CA ARG A 166 -19.41 38.26 -12.90
C ARG A 166 -18.98 38.05 -11.45
N LEU A 167 -17.73 38.35 -11.13
CA LEU A 167 -17.19 38.44 -9.77
C LEU A 167 -16.76 39.88 -9.50
N GLU A 168 -17.36 40.50 -8.48
CA GLU A 168 -17.03 41.85 -8.05
C GLU A 168 -16.75 41.89 -6.54
N HIS A 169 -15.81 42.76 -6.13
CA HIS A 169 -15.58 43.03 -4.73
C HIS A 169 -16.69 43.95 -4.18
N PRO A 170 -17.34 43.66 -3.03
CA PRO A 170 -18.46 44.44 -2.52
C PRO A 170 -18.18 45.95 -2.33
N GLN A 171 -16.91 46.32 -2.11
CA GLN A 171 -16.49 47.72 -1.93
C GLN A 171 -16.05 48.40 -3.24
N HIS A 172 -15.97 47.67 -4.36
CA HIS A 172 -15.45 48.16 -5.64
C HIS A 172 -16.34 47.68 -6.81
N LEU A 173 -17.63 47.99 -6.75
CA LEU A 173 -18.58 47.62 -7.80
C LEU A 173 -18.36 48.43 -9.07
N VAL A 174 -18.66 47.82 -10.22
CA VAL A 174 -18.66 48.50 -11.52
C VAL A 174 -19.98 49.24 -11.72
N ALA A 175 -19.95 50.56 -11.62
CA ALA A 175 -21.09 51.44 -11.82
C ALA A 175 -21.05 52.19 -13.16
N SER A 176 -19.86 52.38 -13.74
CA SER A 176 -19.67 53.07 -15.03
C SER A 176 -18.67 52.36 -15.95
N PRO A 177 -18.73 52.57 -17.29
CA PRO A 177 -17.74 52.01 -18.22
C PRO A 177 -16.30 52.48 -17.98
N GLY A 178 -16.13 53.60 -17.28
CA GLY A 178 -14.82 54.17 -16.94
C GLY A 178 -14.17 53.51 -15.73
N ASP A 179 -14.92 52.74 -14.93
CA ASP A 179 -14.44 52.17 -13.68
C ASP A 179 -13.35 51.12 -13.94
N ARG A 180 -12.35 51.07 -13.06
CA ARG A 180 -11.23 50.13 -13.11
C ARG A 180 -11.02 49.49 -11.73
N PRO A 181 -11.99 48.70 -11.22
CA PRO A 181 -11.82 48.07 -9.92
C PRO A 181 -10.68 47.03 -9.94
N PRO A 182 -10.09 46.72 -8.78
CA PRO A 182 -9.18 45.58 -8.69
C PRO A 182 -9.91 44.28 -9.04
N PRO A 183 -9.31 43.38 -9.86
CA PRO A 183 -9.85 42.05 -10.10
C PRO A 183 -9.97 41.28 -8.79
N ALA A 184 -11.09 40.60 -8.56
CA ALA A 184 -11.36 39.91 -7.31
C ALA A 184 -11.79 38.46 -7.58
N CYS A 185 -11.03 37.50 -7.05
CA CYS A 185 -11.26 36.06 -7.17
C CYS A 185 -10.66 35.36 -5.94
N PHE A 186 -11.03 34.09 -5.68
CA PHE A 186 -10.47 33.29 -4.58
C PHE A 186 -9.27 32.41 -4.97
N GLY A 187 -9.05 32.21 -6.28
CA GLY A 187 -8.00 31.34 -6.81
C GLY A 187 -6.60 31.95 -6.80
N ALA A 188 -5.61 31.14 -7.19
CA ALA A 188 -4.21 31.56 -7.26
C ALA A 188 -3.95 32.54 -8.41
N LEU A 189 -3.04 33.49 -8.18
CA LEU A 189 -2.51 34.44 -9.15
C LEU A 189 -1.53 33.75 -10.10
N ASP A 190 -1.75 33.92 -11.40
CA ASP A 190 -0.88 33.37 -12.45
C ASP A 190 0.56 33.92 -12.30
N PRO A 191 1.60 33.07 -12.38
CA PRO A 191 2.99 33.47 -12.17
C PRO A 191 3.50 34.51 -13.18
N THR A 192 2.83 34.63 -14.34
CA THR A 192 3.20 35.59 -15.39
C THR A 192 2.56 36.96 -15.22
N LEU A 193 1.67 37.15 -14.23
CA LEU A 193 1.04 38.45 -13.98
C LEU A 193 2.09 39.52 -13.68
N ALA A 194 1.94 40.69 -14.28
CA ALA A 194 2.90 41.79 -14.15
C ALA A 194 3.21 42.15 -12.69
N GLY A 195 2.20 42.11 -11.81
CA GLY A 195 2.38 42.38 -10.37
C GLY A 195 3.22 41.32 -9.64
N ARG A 196 3.18 40.05 -10.07
CA ARG A 196 4.08 39.00 -9.56
C ARG A 196 5.46 39.14 -10.20
N MET A 197 5.54 39.27 -11.53
CA MET A 197 6.80 39.39 -12.27
C MET A 197 7.67 40.56 -11.79
N ALA A 198 7.06 41.68 -11.38
CA ALA A 198 7.77 42.84 -10.81
C ALA A 198 8.57 42.51 -9.53
N LYS A 199 8.21 41.42 -8.82
CA LYS A 199 8.85 40.96 -7.60
C LYS A 199 9.98 39.96 -7.84
N MET A 200 10.15 39.48 -9.08
CA MET A 200 11.12 38.43 -9.42
C MET A 200 12.59 38.91 -9.29
N GLY A 201 12.82 40.22 -9.24
CA GLY A 201 14.16 40.83 -9.20
C GLY A 201 14.74 41.09 -10.58
N THR A 202 16.03 41.44 -10.62
CA THR A 202 16.69 41.92 -11.85
C THR A 202 17.56 40.85 -12.52
N TYR A 203 17.20 40.45 -13.75
CA TYR A 203 17.91 39.44 -14.55
C TYR A 203 18.70 40.08 -15.70
N GLY A 204 19.91 40.57 -15.40
CA GLY A 204 20.83 41.17 -16.38
C GLY A 204 22.25 40.60 -16.32
N SER A 205 23.22 41.25 -16.97
CA SER A 205 24.63 40.77 -17.02
C SER A 205 25.23 40.51 -15.63
N LYS A 206 24.92 41.36 -14.64
CA LYS A 206 25.36 41.14 -13.24
C LYS A 206 24.82 39.85 -12.64
N TRP A 207 23.56 39.52 -12.92
CA TRP A 207 22.95 38.27 -12.48
C TRP A 207 23.63 37.07 -13.17
N VAL A 208 23.90 37.16 -14.48
CA VAL A 208 24.62 36.11 -15.23
C VAL A 208 25.99 35.82 -14.61
N GLU A 209 26.74 36.87 -14.25
CA GLU A 209 28.08 36.72 -13.68
C GLU A 209 28.07 36.21 -12.23
N GLN A 210 27.08 36.60 -11.43
CA GLN A 210 27.15 36.48 -9.97
C GLN A 210 26.13 35.51 -9.37
N ASP A 211 24.97 35.34 -9.99
CA ASP A 211 23.81 34.69 -9.37
C ASP A 211 23.26 33.51 -10.21
N PHE A 212 23.50 33.45 -11.53
CA PHE A 212 23.11 32.32 -12.38
C PHE A 212 23.67 30.98 -11.84
N PRO A 213 22.88 29.89 -11.85
CA PRO A 213 21.50 29.74 -12.35
C PRO A 213 20.40 30.05 -11.30
N GLY A 214 20.75 30.67 -10.16
CA GLY A 214 19.83 30.96 -9.08
C GLY A 214 18.90 32.17 -9.29
N PHE A 215 18.11 32.46 -8.27
CA PHE A 215 17.25 33.66 -8.23
C PHE A 215 18.07 34.94 -8.14
N ALA A 216 17.49 36.03 -8.66
CA ALA A 216 18.08 37.35 -8.50
C ALA A 216 18.20 37.71 -7.01
N ARG A 217 19.32 38.33 -6.64
CA ARG A 217 19.62 38.68 -5.23
C ARG A 217 18.68 39.71 -4.59
N ASP A 218 17.97 40.45 -5.43
CA ASP A 218 16.98 41.49 -5.13
C ASP A 218 15.53 40.99 -5.32
N LEU A 219 15.34 39.68 -5.50
CA LEU A 219 14.02 39.03 -5.42
C LEU A 219 13.29 39.47 -4.16
N ASP A 220 12.05 39.92 -4.33
CA ASP A 220 11.12 40.12 -3.22
C ASP A 220 10.44 38.76 -2.92
N PRO A 221 10.59 38.20 -1.69
CA PRO A 221 9.97 36.93 -1.31
C PRO A 221 8.43 36.89 -1.48
N GLU A 222 7.77 38.06 -1.57
CA GLU A 222 6.36 38.15 -1.91
C GLU A 222 6.00 37.58 -3.28
N TYR A 223 6.99 37.37 -4.17
CA TYR A 223 6.80 36.64 -5.42
C TYR A 223 6.28 35.22 -5.19
N PHE A 224 6.69 34.58 -4.09
CA PHE A 224 6.34 33.19 -3.75
C PHE A 224 4.90 33.03 -3.27
N GLN A 225 4.23 34.12 -2.91
CA GLN A 225 2.80 34.09 -2.61
C GLN A 225 1.98 34.01 -3.89
N VAL A 226 1.01 33.11 -3.90
CA VAL A 226 0.11 32.92 -5.04
C VAL A 226 -1.31 33.37 -4.73
N ALA A 227 -1.72 33.50 -3.47
CA ALA A 227 -3.00 34.07 -3.11
C ALA A 227 -3.02 35.60 -3.29
N PRO A 228 -4.17 36.21 -3.63
CA PRO A 228 -4.36 37.66 -3.52
C PRO A 228 -4.07 38.20 -2.11
N GLU A 229 -3.74 39.48 -1.97
CA GLU A 229 -3.29 40.07 -0.70
C GLU A 229 -4.32 39.93 0.44
N ASP A 230 -5.61 40.02 0.10
CA ASP A 230 -6.74 39.86 1.03
C ASP A 230 -7.01 38.41 1.47
N GLN A 231 -6.16 37.46 1.06
CA GLN A 231 -6.18 36.04 1.43
C GLN A 231 -4.88 35.57 2.11
N ARG A 232 -4.02 36.51 2.49
CA ARG A 232 -2.74 36.23 3.16
C ARG A 232 -2.86 36.57 4.64
N LEU A 233 -2.39 35.66 5.49
CA LEU A 233 -2.40 35.80 6.94
C LEU A 233 -1.27 36.73 7.39
N PRO A 234 -1.39 37.47 8.51
CA PRO A 234 -0.27 38.27 9.05
C PRO A 234 0.96 37.43 9.45
N GLY A 235 0.77 36.12 9.70
CA GLY A 235 1.82 35.15 9.98
C GLY A 235 1.50 33.81 9.32
N TYR A 236 1.92 32.69 9.92
CA TYR A 236 1.55 31.34 9.47
C TYR A 236 0.31 30.82 10.20
N PHE A 237 -0.29 29.74 9.69
CA PHE A 237 -1.31 29.01 10.42
C PHE A 237 -0.70 28.33 11.65
N GLU A 238 -1.45 28.34 12.75
CA GLU A 238 -1.13 27.66 14.00
C GLU A 238 -1.81 26.28 14.08
N GLY A 239 -2.86 26.07 13.28
CA GLY A 239 -3.69 24.86 13.32
C GLY A 239 -4.94 25.08 14.18
N GLY A 240 -6.06 24.49 13.76
CA GLY A 240 -7.34 24.57 14.47
C GLY A 240 -8.14 25.85 14.22
N GLU A 241 -7.62 26.81 13.43
CA GLU A 241 -8.35 28.04 13.08
C GLU A 241 -9.72 27.71 12.47
N PRO A 242 -10.81 28.35 12.92
CA PRO A 242 -12.13 28.13 12.35
C PRO A 242 -12.21 28.65 10.93
N LEU A 243 -12.81 27.84 10.05
CA LEU A 243 -13.09 28.16 8.65
C LEU A 243 -14.60 28.31 8.45
N VAL A 244 -15.02 29.37 7.78
CA VAL A 244 -16.40 29.54 7.32
C VAL A 244 -16.41 29.81 5.82
N LEU A 245 -17.19 29.02 5.10
CA LEU A 245 -17.42 29.15 3.66
C LEU A 245 -18.91 29.34 3.43
N GLU A 246 -19.31 30.42 2.78
CA GLU A 246 -20.72 30.72 2.50
C GLU A 246 -20.99 30.68 1.00
N ASN A 247 -22.07 29.98 0.63
CA ASN A 247 -22.56 29.83 -0.73
C ASN A 247 -21.52 29.23 -1.70
N MET A 248 -20.68 28.32 -1.23
CA MET A 248 -19.66 27.61 -2.03
C MET A 248 -19.90 26.09 -2.12
N HIS A 249 -21.03 25.60 -1.63
CA HIS A 249 -21.44 24.19 -1.70
C HIS A 249 -22.88 24.09 -2.25
N PRO A 250 -23.18 23.09 -3.10
CA PRO A 250 -24.49 22.97 -3.77
C PRO A 250 -25.68 22.85 -2.82
N THR A 251 -25.50 22.23 -1.65
CA THR A 251 -26.60 21.98 -0.70
C THR A 251 -26.40 22.63 0.67
N LYS A 252 -25.21 23.20 0.95
CA LYS A 252 -24.84 23.77 2.25
C LYS A 252 -24.55 25.25 2.06
N ALA A 253 -25.52 26.11 2.37
CA ALA A 253 -25.36 27.56 2.25
C ALA A 253 -24.24 28.11 3.15
N ARG A 254 -23.94 27.42 4.24
CA ARG A 254 -22.84 27.71 5.14
C ARG A 254 -22.14 26.41 5.51
N LEU A 255 -20.85 26.32 5.22
CA LEU A 255 -19.98 25.22 5.62
C LEU A 255 -19.02 25.74 6.69
N GLN A 256 -18.88 24.99 7.76
CA GLN A 256 -17.96 25.28 8.86
C GLN A 256 -16.96 24.13 8.98
N ALA A 257 -15.70 24.48 9.14
CA ALA A 257 -14.59 23.54 9.26
C ALA A 257 -13.51 24.14 10.15
N ARG A 258 -12.38 23.45 10.27
CA ARG A 258 -11.16 23.99 10.88
C ARG A 258 -9.97 23.70 10.00
N VAL A 259 -8.94 24.53 10.13
CA VAL A 259 -7.60 24.21 9.62
C VAL A 259 -7.07 23.00 10.40
N PRO A 260 -6.43 22.00 9.74
CA PRO A 260 -5.90 20.82 10.41
C PRO A 260 -5.01 21.16 11.60
N SER A 261 -5.32 20.59 12.77
CA SER A 261 -4.49 20.73 13.97
C SER A 261 -3.50 19.56 14.11
N VAL A 262 -2.57 19.48 13.17
CA VAL A 262 -1.51 18.45 13.12
C VAL A 262 -0.12 19.08 13.05
N ARG A 263 0.88 18.35 13.52
CA ARG A 263 2.29 18.76 13.39
C ARG A 263 2.95 17.95 12.27
N ALA A 264 3.28 18.62 11.18
CA ALA A 264 4.18 18.08 10.17
C ALA A 264 5.57 17.87 10.76
N ARG A 265 6.14 16.69 10.51
CA ARG A 265 7.49 16.32 10.94
C ARG A 265 8.29 15.97 9.71
N CYS A 266 9.44 16.60 9.56
CA CYS A 266 10.33 16.39 8.44
C CYS A 266 11.73 16.19 8.98
N PHE A 267 12.40 15.14 8.52
CA PHE A 267 13.73 14.80 8.97
C PHE A 267 14.64 14.46 7.80
N ILE A 268 15.93 14.73 7.96
CA ILE A 268 16.96 14.35 6.99
C ILE A 268 18.08 13.55 7.64
N GLN A 269 18.77 12.76 6.82
CA GLN A 269 20.12 12.31 7.09
C GLN A 269 21.03 12.81 5.96
N ARG A 270 22.16 13.41 6.33
CA ARG A 270 23.17 13.86 5.37
C ARG A 270 24.03 12.68 4.93
N GLU A 271 24.50 12.72 3.69
CA GLU A 271 25.43 11.74 3.13
C GLU A 271 26.80 11.79 3.83
N GLY A 272 27.51 10.67 3.87
CA GLY A 272 28.84 10.58 4.48
C GLY A 272 29.08 9.28 5.26
N ASP A 273 30.22 9.19 5.93
CA ASP A 273 30.69 7.97 6.61
C ASP A 273 29.68 7.40 7.63
N ALA A 274 28.97 8.28 8.35
CA ALA A 274 27.94 7.85 9.28
C ALA A 274 26.71 7.26 8.56
N ALA A 275 26.30 7.83 7.42
CA ALA A 275 25.19 7.30 6.61
C ALA A 275 25.55 5.95 5.99
N ALA A 276 26.78 5.81 5.48
CA ALA A 276 27.28 4.55 4.94
C ALA A 276 27.31 3.42 5.99
N ARG A 277 27.52 3.75 7.27
CA ARG A 277 27.46 2.81 8.40
C ARG A 277 26.05 2.60 8.97
N GLY A 278 25.06 3.40 8.57
CA GLY A 278 23.70 3.37 9.13
C GLY A 278 23.52 4.13 10.45
N ASP A 279 24.52 4.91 10.85
CA ASP A 279 24.58 5.64 12.13
C ASP A 279 24.34 7.14 11.99
N ALA A 280 23.95 7.62 10.80
CA ALA A 280 23.74 9.05 10.57
C ALA A 280 22.64 9.60 11.50
N PRO A 281 22.88 10.74 12.18
CA PRO A 281 21.87 11.35 13.02
C PRO A 281 20.71 11.84 12.16
N LEU A 282 19.50 11.75 12.73
CA LEU A 282 18.29 12.27 12.12
C LEU A 282 18.12 13.73 12.55
N GLU A 283 18.23 14.67 11.61
CA GLU A 283 18.09 16.12 11.82
C GLU A 283 16.66 16.55 11.49
N GLU A 284 15.96 17.22 12.41
CA GLU A 284 14.58 17.70 12.19
C GLU A 284 14.57 19.05 11.48
N ILE A 285 13.82 19.15 10.40
CA ILE A 285 13.52 20.39 9.70
C ILE A 285 12.24 20.98 10.30
N ALA A 286 12.31 22.21 10.79
CA ALA A 286 11.14 22.94 11.26
C ALA A 286 10.20 23.23 10.08
N THR A 287 8.97 22.71 10.15
CA THR A 287 7.94 22.94 9.14
C THR A 287 6.85 23.88 9.66
N ARG A 288 6.22 24.66 8.77
CA ARG A 288 5.11 25.56 9.08
C ARG A 288 3.96 25.30 8.12
N LEU A 289 2.72 25.35 8.60
CA LEU A 289 1.56 25.33 7.70
C LEU A 289 1.46 26.69 7.00
N GLU A 290 1.79 26.72 5.70
CA GLU A 290 1.89 27.95 4.93
C GLU A 290 0.76 28.11 3.90
N THR A 291 0.12 27.03 3.47
CA THR A 291 -0.96 27.09 2.48
C THR A 291 -2.10 26.18 2.87
N VAL A 292 -3.32 26.73 2.84
CA VAL A 292 -4.56 25.95 2.91
C VAL A 292 -5.35 26.17 1.62
N ILE A 293 -5.64 25.10 0.90
CA ILE A 293 -6.45 25.13 -0.32
C ILE A 293 -7.77 24.44 -0.03
N LEU A 294 -8.88 25.11 -0.32
CA LEU A 294 -10.21 24.62 -0.03
C LEU A 294 -10.93 24.26 -1.33
N LEU A 295 -11.58 23.10 -1.32
CA LEU A 295 -12.45 22.57 -2.38
C LEU A 295 -13.86 22.38 -1.81
N PRO A 296 -14.62 23.48 -1.59
CA PRO A 296 -15.81 23.43 -0.75
C PRO A 296 -16.91 22.56 -1.35
N ASN A 297 -17.06 22.53 -2.67
CA ASN A 297 -18.08 21.78 -3.40
C ASN A 297 -17.98 20.25 -3.24
N VAL A 298 -16.82 19.74 -2.83
CA VAL A 298 -16.59 18.32 -2.50
C VAL A 298 -16.21 18.11 -1.02
N GLU A 299 -16.27 19.18 -0.21
CA GLU A 299 -15.97 19.15 1.22
C GLU A 299 -14.57 18.64 1.54
N ARG A 300 -13.57 19.15 0.80
CA ARG A 300 -12.16 18.75 0.96
C ARG A 300 -11.24 19.96 1.09
N GLY A 301 -10.08 19.73 1.67
CA GLY A 301 -8.99 20.67 1.74
C GLY A 301 -7.64 20.03 1.51
N VAL A 302 -6.66 20.87 1.19
CA VAL A 302 -5.24 20.51 1.09
C VAL A 302 -4.45 21.45 1.99
N ALA A 303 -3.64 20.90 2.88
CA ALA A 303 -2.73 21.63 3.76
C ALA A 303 -1.29 21.39 3.31
N ILE A 304 -0.53 22.46 3.12
CA ILE A 304 0.88 22.38 2.72
C ILE A 304 1.74 22.92 3.84
N PHE A 305 2.53 22.03 4.42
CA PHE A 305 3.52 22.35 5.44
C PHE A 305 4.89 22.46 4.79
N ARG A 306 5.60 23.54 5.06
CA ARG A 306 6.89 23.83 4.43
C ARG A 306 8.02 23.90 5.43
N GLY A 307 9.07 23.14 5.17
CA GLY A 307 10.39 23.30 5.78
C GLY A 307 11.41 23.79 4.75
N VAL A 308 12.44 24.49 5.23
CA VAL A 308 13.58 24.90 4.40
C VAL A 308 14.86 24.58 5.16
N ILE A 309 15.84 24.00 4.47
CA ILE A 309 17.15 23.67 5.03
C ILE A 309 18.26 23.98 4.03
N ASP A 310 19.44 24.33 4.54
CA ASP A 310 20.63 24.52 3.73
C ASP A 310 21.21 23.17 3.29
N VAL A 311 21.51 23.08 2.00
CA VAL A 311 22.14 21.92 1.34
C VAL A 311 23.40 22.37 0.62
N ALA A 312 24.35 21.46 0.46
CA ALA A 312 25.61 21.76 -0.21
C ALA A 312 25.49 21.68 -1.74
N GLU A 313 24.62 20.81 -2.25
CA GLU A 313 24.47 20.56 -3.68
C GLU A 313 23.18 21.18 -4.23
N ASP A 314 23.21 21.56 -5.51
CA ASP A 314 22.09 22.21 -6.20
C ASP A 314 20.93 21.25 -6.53
N ASP A 315 21.16 19.94 -6.36
CA ASP A 315 20.19 18.86 -6.46
C ASP A 315 19.91 18.17 -5.10
N ALA A 316 20.51 18.67 -4.02
CA ALA A 316 20.48 18.09 -2.67
C ALA A 316 21.04 16.65 -2.58
N ALA A 317 21.97 16.26 -3.46
CA ALA A 317 22.63 14.95 -3.42
C ALA A 317 23.46 14.70 -2.14
N ASP A 318 23.76 15.75 -1.37
CA ASP A 318 24.36 15.67 -0.04
C ASP A 318 23.41 15.12 1.04
N LEU A 319 22.16 14.76 0.67
CA LEU A 319 21.20 14.09 1.53
C LEU A 319 21.05 12.61 1.19
N ALA A 320 21.24 11.75 2.18
CA ALA A 320 21.04 10.30 2.09
C ALA A 320 19.55 9.92 2.23
N VAL A 321 18.84 10.55 3.17
CA VAL A 321 17.45 10.24 3.51
C VAL A 321 16.66 11.51 3.74
N LEU A 322 15.39 11.49 3.32
CA LEU A 322 14.35 12.43 3.71
C LEU A 322 13.14 11.65 4.25
N LEU A 323 12.76 11.87 5.51
CA LEU A 323 11.61 11.24 6.16
C LEU A 323 10.53 12.28 6.46
N ILE A 324 9.29 12.00 6.09
CA ILE A 324 8.15 12.87 6.41
C ILE A 324 7.04 12.12 7.16
N ALA A 325 6.39 12.81 8.08
CA ALA A 325 5.33 12.29 8.94
C ALA A 325 4.39 13.40 9.41
N LEU A 326 3.25 13.00 9.98
CA LEU A 326 2.36 13.86 10.76
C LEU A 326 2.22 13.30 12.17
N ASP A 327 2.25 14.20 13.14
CA ASP A 327 1.82 13.95 14.52
C ASP A 327 0.55 14.71 14.82
N ARG A 328 -0.11 14.32 15.91
CA ARG A 328 -1.06 15.21 16.55
C ARG A 328 -0.32 16.44 17.07
N ALA A 329 -0.94 17.61 16.96
CA ALA A 329 -0.32 18.85 17.44
C ALA A 329 -0.07 18.84 18.95
N ASP A 330 -0.93 18.18 19.73
CA ASP A 330 -0.87 18.08 21.19
C ASP A 330 0.05 16.97 21.73
N ALA A 331 0.40 16.00 20.89
CA ALA A 331 1.18 14.82 21.28
C ALA A 331 2.27 14.49 20.23
N PRO A 332 3.27 15.37 20.03
CA PRO A 332 4.37 15.09 19.12
C PRO A 332 5.25 13.93 19.64
N ARG A 333 5.62 13.01 18.73
CA ARG A 333 6.48 11.87 19.06
C ARG A 333 7.95 12.27 19.11
N PRO A 334 8.78 11.62 19.94
CA PRO A 334 10.22 11.93 20.03
C PRO A 334 10.96 11.51 18.74
N VAL A 335 12.15 12.08 18.50
CA VAL A 335 12.97 11.75 17.31
C VAL A 335 13.37 10.26 17.26
N GLU A 336 13.50 9.63 18.43
CA GLU A 336 13.78 8.20 18.61
C GLU A 336 12.74 7.33 17.91
N HIS A 337 11.46 7.69 17.99
CA HIS A 337 10.39 6.97 17.30
C HIS A 337 10.65 6.91 15.80
N TYR A 338 10.98 8.04 15.17
CA TYR A 338 11.25 8.10 13.73
C TYR A 338 12.54 7.41 13.34
N ARG A 339 13.54 7.40 14.22
CA ARG A 339 14.78 6.64 14.01
C ARG A 339 14.49 5.14 13.92
N GLU A 340 13.65 4.61 14.80
CA GLU A 340 13.22 3.21 14.75
C GLU A 340 12.38 2.90 13.50
N VAL A 341 11.42 3.76 13.17
CA VAL A 341 10.59 3.58 11.97
C VAL A 341 11.44 3.62 10.70
N LEU A 342 12.41 4.54 10.64
CA LEU A 342 13.35 4.62 9.53
C LEU A 342 14.17 3.33 9.41
N ALA A 343 14.72 2.83 10.52
CA ALA A 343 15.49 1.59 10.52
C ALA A 343 14.66 0.40 10.00
N ARG A 344 13.41 0.24 10.47
CA ARG A 344 12.49 -0.82 10.00
C ARG A 344 12.16 -0.69 8.51
N ARG A 345 11.93 0.54 8.02
CA ARG A 345 11.57 0.79 6.61
C ARG A 345 12.76 0.70 5.65
N LEU A 346 13.98 0.90 6.13
CA LEU A 346 15.22 0.72 5.34
C LEU A 346 15.77 -0.71 5.40
N ASP A 347 15.18 -1.59 6.21
CA ASP A 347 15.57 -3.00 6.27
C ASP A 347 15.46 -3.65 4.88
N LYS A 348 16.48 -4.42 4.49
CA LYS A 348 16.59 -4.99 3.13
C LYS A 348 15.57 -6.09 2.87
N GLU A 349 15.17 -6.82 3.91
CA GLU A 349 14.27 -7.95 3.78
C GLU A 349 12.82 -7.51 4.06
N ARG A 350 12.61 -6.71 5.12
CA ARG A 350 11.29 -6.37 5.66
C ARG A 350 10.83 -4.95 5.36
N GLY A 351 11.68 -4.09 4.83
CA GLY A 351 11.37 -2.66 4.59
C GLY A 351 10.12 -2.45 3.74
N HIS A 352 9.87 -3.31 2.76
CA HIS A 352 8.70 -3.25 1.89
C HIS A 352 7.38 -3.47 2.65
N VAL A 353 7.35 -4.34 3.67
CA VAL A 353 6.14 -4.55 4.47
C VAL A 353 5.95 -3.44 5.50
N HIS A 354 7.04 -2.96 6.11
CA HIS A 354 6.99 -1.81 7.03
C HIS A 354 6.62 -0.50 6.32
N SER A 355 6.87 -0.37 5.01
CA SER A 355 6.44 0.81 4.25
C SER A 355 4.92 0.96 4.14
N LEU A 356 4.15 -0.12 4.33
CA LEU A 356 2.69 -0.12 4.32
C LEU A 356 2.06 0.34 5.65
N ARG A 357 2.87 0.49 6.71
CA ARG A 357 2.42 0.87 8.06
C ARG A 357 2.34 2.37 8.25
N ASP A 358 1.31 2.99 7.70
CA ASP A 358 1.05 4.42 7.80
C ASP A 358 0.85 4.89 9.26
N LYS A 359 0.32 4.03 10.16
CA LYS A 359 0.15 4.35 11.60
C LYS A 359 1.44 4.79 12.30
N ASP A 360 2.58 4.35 11.80
CA ASP A 360 3.89 4.69 12.36
C ASP A 360 4.34 6.13 11.98
N LEU A 361 3.77 6.71 10.92
CA LEU A 361 4.12 8.05 10.40
C LEU A 361 2.94 9.03 10.32
N LEU A 362 1.73 8.63 10.71
CA LEU A 362 0.54 9.49 10.76
C LEU A 362 0.05 9.70 12.21
N PRO A 363 -0.85 10.66 12.47
CA PRO A 363 -1.37 10.92 13.80
C PRO A 363 -2.16 9.70 14.27
N GLN A 364 -1.91 9.23 15.49
CA GLN A 364 -2.70 8.15 16.07
C GLN A 364 -4.08 8.68 16.46
N ALA A 365 -5.12 7.91 16.12
CA ALA A 365 -6.47 8.19 16.58
C ALA A 365 -6.52 8.19 18.11
N ASP A 366 -7.41 9.01 18.70
CA ASP A 366 -7.70 8.93 20.13
C ASP A 366 -8.12 7.50 20.50
N PRO A 367 -7.62 6.95 21.62
CA PRO A 367 -8.09 5.67 22.12
C PRO A 367 -9.62 5.67 22.29
N GLY A 368 -10.32 4.82 21.54
CA GLY A 368 -11.78 4.70 21.58
C GLY A 368 -12.55 5.63 20.63
N ALA A 369 -11.87 6.45 19.83
CA ALA A 369 -12.52 7.18 18.75
C ALA A 369 -13.08 6.19 17.70
N PRO A 370 -14.30 6.41 17.17
CA PRO A 370 -14.83 5.58 16.11
C PRO A 370 -13.94 5.71 14.86
N ALA A 371 -13.74 4.60 14.15
CA ALA A 371 -13.09 4.64 12.86
C ALA A 371 -13.90 5.53 11.91
N VAL A 372 -13.29 6.63 11.46
CA VAL A 372 -13.88 7.52 10.46
C VAL A 372 -13.31 7.11 9.11
N SER A 373 -14.17 6.69 8.19
CA SER A 373 -13.78 6.36 6.82
C SER A 373 -14.58 7.18 5.83
N PHE A 374 -13.91 7.57 4.75
CA PHE A 374 -14.45 8.42 3.69
C PHE A 374 -14.52 7.64 2.39
N PRO A 375 -15.41 8.00 1.43
CA PRO A 375 -15.42 7.36 0.12
C PRO A 375 -14.06 7.42 -0.60
N ASP A 376 -13.31 8.50 -0.39
CA ASP A 376 -11.99 8.74 -0.99
C ASP A 376 -10.84 8.03 -0.24
N ASP A 377 -11.16 7.33 0.86
CA ASP A 377 -10.20 6.62 1.71
C ASP A 377 -9.71 5.31 1.08
N ARG A 378 -10.31 4.90 -0.05
CA ARG A 378 -9.99 3.65 -0.75
C ARG A 378 -8.74 3.78 -1.61
N LEU A 379 -7.84 2.80 -1.51
CA LEU A 379 -6.68 2.65 -2.38
C LEU A 379 -7.05 1.71 -3.54
N SER A 380 -7.60 2.27 -4.63
CA SER A 380 -8.30 1.54 -5.71
C SER A 380 -7.57 0.29 -6.23
N ASP A 381 -6.26 0.37 -6.40
CA ASP A 381 -5.49 -0.66 -7.10
C ASP A 381 -5.26 -1.90 -6.23
N MET A 382 -5.26 -1.73 -4.91
CA MET A 382 -5.09 -2.85 -3.96
C MET A 382 -6.39 -3.55 -3.63
N ASP A 383 -7.49 -2.82 -3.52
CA ASP A 383 -8.81 -3.40 -3.30
C ASP A 383 -9.23 -4.30 -4.47
N GLU A 384 -8.93 -3.92 -5.72
CA GLU A 384 -9.20 -4.76 -6.90
C GLU A 384 -8.37 -6.06 -6.89
N LEU A 385 -7.10 -5.99 -6.49
CA LEU A 385 -6.21 -7.16 -6.40
C LEU A 385 -6.64 -8.10 -5.26
N LEU A 386 -7.01 -7.55 -4.09
CA LEU A 386 -7.56 -8.32 -2.97
C LEU A 386 -8.91 -8.95 -3.33
N ALA A 387 -9.78 -8.24 -4.05
CA ALA A 387 -11.05 -8.78 -4.53
C ALA A 387 -10.86 -9.98 -5.48
N ARG A 388 -9.88 -9.91 -6.40
CA ARG A 388 -9.51 -11.04 -7.27
C ARG A 388 -9.00 -12.23 -6.49
N ARG A 389 -8.17 -12.02 -5.47
CA ARG A 389 -7.65 -13.08 -4.59
C ARG A 389 -8.76 -13.75 -3.77
N GLY A 390 -9.72 -12.96 -3.28
CA GLY A 390 -10.89 -13.44 -2.55
C GLY A 390 -11.77 -14.42 -3.35
N HIS A 391 -11.77 -14.34 -4.69
CA HIS A 391 -12.47 -15.33 -5.52
C HIS A 391 -11.81 -16.72 -5.50
N MET A 392 -10.48 -16.81 -5.46
CA MET A 392 -9.77 -18.09 -5.32
C MET A 392 -9.97 -18.69 -3.92
N GLU A 393 -9.87 -17.88 -2.87
CA GLU A 393 -10.09 -18.33 -1.49
C GLU A 393 -11.51 -18.85 -1.27
N ARG A 394 -12.53 -18.16 -1.78
CA ARG A 394 -13.92 -18.64 -1.73
C ARG A 394 -14.09 -20.00 -2.41
N ARG A 395 -13.45 -20.21 -3.56
CA ARG A 395 -13.48 -21.51 -4.26
C ARG A 395 -12.76 -22.61 -3.49
N SER A 396 -11.61 -22.29 -2.89
CA SER A 396 -10.85 -23.21 -2.04
C SER A 396 -11.65 -23.63 -0.81
N ARG A 397 -12.25 -22.68 -0.07
CA ARG A 397 -13.11 -22.98 1.09
C ARG A 397 -14.34 -23.79 0.71
N ALA A 398 -15.01 -23.45 -0.39
CA ALA A 398 -16.16 -24.23 -0.86
C ALA A 398 -15.79 -25.67 -1.25
N ARG A 399 -14.53 -25.93 -1.61
CA ARG A 399 -14.02 -27.29 -1.82
C ARG A 399 -13.71 -27.97 -0.49
N ALA A 400 -12.99 -27.30 0.41
CA ALA A 400 -12.64 -27.83 1.71
C ALA A 400 -13.88 -28.14 2.57
N GLN A 401 -14.94 -27.32 2.49
CA GLN A 401 -16.21 -27.58 3.17
C GLN A 401 -16.84 -28.87 2.63
N ARG A 402 -16.85 -29.06 1.31
CA ARG A 402 -17.34 -30.31 0.69
C ARG A 402 -16.51 -31.52 1.08
N GLU A 403 -15.21 -31.37 1.29
CA GLU A 403 -14.34 -32.44 1.79
C GLU A 403 -14.63 -32.75 3.28
N LEU A 404 -14.86 -31.74 4.11
CA LEU A 404 -15.31 -31.89 5.51
C LEU A 404 -16.67 -32.60 5.58
N ASP A 405 -17.64 -32.18 4.76
CA ASP A 405 -18.97 -32.80 4.70
C ASP A 405 -18.87 -34.29 4.32
N ARG A 406 -17.98 -34.63 3.37
CA ARG A 406 -17.69 -36.02 2.99
C ARG A 406 -17.02 -36.80 4.13
N ALA A 407 -16.05 -36.21 4.82
CA ALA A 407 -15.39 -36.84 5.96
C ALA A 407 -16.37 -37.12 7.11
N ARG A 408 -17.26 -36.17 7.39
CA ARG A 408 -18.34 -36.35 8.37
C ARG A 408 -19.31 -37.45 7.95
N ALA A 409 -19.72 -37.50 6.69
CA ALA A 409 -20.57 -38.58 6.18
C ALA A 409 -19.89 -39.96 6.26
N ALA A 410 -18.58 -40.03 6.02
CA ALA A 410 -17.79 -41.25 6.15
C ALA A 410 -17.66 -41.71 7.62
N ALA A 411 -17.47 -40.80 8.56
CA ALA A 411 -17.44 -41.11 9.99
C ALA A 411 -18.76 -41.74 10.47
N VAL A 412 -19.91 -41.21 10.03
CA VAL A 412 -21.23 -41.79 10.31
C VAL A 412 -21.36 -43.22 9.77
N LEU A 413 -20.88 -43.47 8.54
CA LEU A 413 -20.89 -44.81 7.95
C LEU A 413 -20.01 -45.82 8.71
N LEU A 414 -18.96 -45.34 9.37
CA LEU A 414 -18.06 -46.14 10.21
C LEU A 414 -18.57 -46.29 11.65
N GLY A 415 -19.77 -45.79 11.98
CA GLY A 415 -20.36 -45.85 13.32
C GLY A 415 -19.68 -44.93 14.33
N GLN A 416 -18.96 -43.91 13.86
CA GLN A 416 -18.37 -42.86 14.70
C GLN A 416 -19.30 -41.64 14.76
N GLU A 417 -19.33 -40.96 15.90
CA GLU A 417 -20.03 -39.67 16.04
C GLU A 417 -19.19 -38.55 15.42
N PRO A 418 -19.61 -37.95 14.28
CA PRO A 418 -18.79 -36.99 13.55
C PRO A 418 -18.53 -35.70 14.34
N ASP A 419 -19.41 -35.34 15.27
CA ASP A 419 -19.28 -34.12 16.07
C ASP A 419 -18.25 -34.22 17.21
N GLU A 420 -17.80 -35.43 17.56
CA GLU A 420 -16.74 -35.62 18.55
C GLU A 420 -15.34 -35.40 17.96
N ALA A 421 -15.17 -35.55 16.63
CA ALA A 421 -13.87 -35.54 15.96
C ALA A 421 -13.72 -34.47 14.86
N LEU A 422 -14.82 -34.00 14.27
CA LEU A 422 -14.79 -33.07 13.14
C LEU A 422 -15.73 -31.88 13.38
N PRO A 423 -15.29 -30.63 13.13
CA PRO A 423 -16.16 -29.47 13.25
C PRO A 423 -17.33 -29.53 12.25
N ALA A 424 -18.46 -28.92 12.59
CA ALA A 424 -19.66 -28.89 11.73
C ALA A 424 -19.47 -28.05 10.46
N GLU A 425 -18.75 -26.94 10.58
CA GLU A 425 -18.37 -26.07 9.48
C GLU A 425 -16.89 -25.74 9.58
N LEU A 426 -16.28 -25.41 8.44
CA LEU A 426 -14.98 -24.75 8.47
C LEU A 426 -15.11 -23.44 9.25
N PRO A 427 -14.13 -23.09 10.09
CA PRO A 427 -14.10 -21.80 10.78
C PRO A 427 -14.31 -20.64 9.80
N ALA A 428 -14.76 -19.47 10.25
CA ALA A 428 -14.74 -18.29 9.39
C ALA A 428 -13.32 -18.03 8.88
N ALA A 429 -13.19 -17.56 7.63
CA ALA A 429 -11.89 -17.06 7.19
C ALA A 429 -11.52 -15.87 8.07
N PRO A 430 -10.29 -15.79 8.59
CA PRO A 430 -9.83 -14.55 9.18
C PRO A 430 -9.96 -13.47 8.11
N GLU A 431 -10.49 -12.30 8.48
CA GLU A 431 -10.52 -11.17 7.57
C GLU A 431 -9.09 -10.85 7.13
N PRO A 432 -8.86 -10.52 5.85
CA PRO A 432 -7.54 -10.14 5.39
C PRO A 432 -7.07 -8.93 6.21
N PRO A 433 -5.81 -8.92 6.67
CA PRO A 433 -5.29 -7.82 7.49
C PRO A 433 -5.34 -6.51 6.70
N GLY A 434 -5.58 -5.41 7.41
CA GLY A 434 -5.39 -4.07 6.84
C GLY A 434 -3.93 -3.82 6.46
N LEU A 435 -3.65 -2.79 5.64
CA LEU A 435 -2.27 -2.46 5.24
C LEU A 435 -1.35 -2.22 6.44
N ASP A 436 -1.86 -1.55 7.48
CA ASP A 436 -1.14 -1.29 8.72
C ASP A 436 -0.80 -2.54 9.55
N GLU A 437 -1.52 -3.63 9.32
CA GLU A 437 -1.39 -4.91 10.01
C GLU A 437 -0.57 -5.92 9.20
N MET A 438 -0.26 -5.61 7.93
CA MET A 438 0.40 -6.52 7.02
C MET A 438 1.77 -6.99 7.53
N ALA A 439 2.53 -6.11 8.18
CA ALA A 439 3.83 -6.48 8.77
C ALA A 439 3.68 -7.51 9.88
N GLU A 440 2.78 -7.26 10.83
CA GLU A 440 2.50 -8.18 11.94
C GLU A 440 1.94 -9.52 11.43
N PHE A 441 1.14 -9.48 10.35
CA PHE A 441 0.63 -10.67 9.70
C PHE A 441 1.74 -11.51 9.05
N VAL A 442 2.61 -10.89 8.24
CA VAL A 442 3.73 -11.58 7.58
C VAL A 442 4.68 -12.18 8.60
N GLU A 443 5.05 -11.43 9.64
CA GLU A 443 5.94 -11.90 10.71
C GLU A 443 5.35 -13.11 11.45
N ARG A 444 4.04 -13.09 11.74
CA ARG A 444 3.35 -14.23 12.36
C ARG A 444 3.35 -15.45 11.44
N MET A 445 3.02 -15.28 10.15
CA MET A 445 2.99 -16.39 9.19
C MET A 445 4.37 -17.03 9.00
N GLU A 446 5.43 -16.23 8.94
CA GLU A 446 6.80 -16.74 8.86
C GLU A 446 7.21 -17.49 10.14
N ALA A 447 6.84 -16.97 11.32
CA ALA A 447 7.12 -17.63 12.59
C ALA A 447 6.40 -18.99 12.70
N GLU A 448 5.12 -19.04 12.31
CA GLU A 448 4.34 -20.29 12.25
C GLU A 448 4.95 -21.29 11.25
N ALA A 449 5.33 -20.84 10.06
CA ALA A 449 5.98 -21.69 9.06
C ALA A 449 7.35 -22.21 9.56
N GLY A 450 8.14 -21.37 10.22
CA GLY A 450 9.41 -21.75 10.83
C GLY A 450 9.25 -22.76 11.97
N ALA A 451 8.22 -22.59 12.80
CA ALA A 451 7.88 -23.55 13.86
C ALA A 451 7.48 -24.91 13.29
N LEU A 452 6.58 -24.93 12.29
CA LEU A 452 6.17 -26.16 11.60
C LEU A 452 7.34 -26.86 10.92
N ALA A 453 8.23 -26.11 10.27
CA ALA A 453 9.42 -26.67 9.65
C ALA A 453 10.37 -27.29 10.69
N SER A 454 10.54 -26.63 11.84
CA SER A 454 11.37 -27.13 12.94
C SER A 454 10.78 -28.38 13.60
N GLU A 455 9.46 -28.42 13.77
CA GLU A 455 8.74 -29.58 14.29
C GLU A 455 8.84 -30.77 13.32
N ALA A 456 8.59 -30.56 12.02
CA ALA A 456 8.75 -31.59 11.00
C ALA A 456 10.19 -32.12 10.90
N GLU A 457 11.19 -31.25 11.08
CA GLU A 457 12.60 -31.64 11.16
C GLU A 457 12.88 -32.52 12.40
N ALA A 458 12.37 -32.10 13.57
CA ALA A 458 12.54 -32.85 14.81
C ALA A 458 11.83 -34.22 14.77
N GLU A 459 10.63 -34.29 14.20
CA GLU A 459 9.90 -35.54 13.96
C GLU A 459 10.68 -36.46 13.02
N ARG A 460 11.23 -35.92 11.93
CA ARG A 460 12.05 -36.70 10.99
C ARG A 460 13.28 -37.29 11.69
N LEU A 461 14.01 -36.49 12.45
CA LEU A 461 15.19 -36.94 13.20
C LEU A 461 14.83 -38.01 14.24
N SER A 462 13.73 -37.81 14.98
CA SER A 462 13.22 -38.78 15.95
C SER A 462 12.82 -40.10 15.28
N ALA A 463 12.14 -40.04 14.14
CA ALA A 463 11.77 -41.22 13.35
C ALA A 463 13.02 -41.98 12.85
N GLU A 464 14.04 -41.27 12.38
CA GLU A 464 15.32 -41.87 11.99
C GLU A 464 16.05 -42.55 13.17
N GLU A 465 16.07 -41.95 14.35
CA GLU A 465 16.65 -42.57 15.55
C GLU A 465 15.89 -43.83 15.98
N GLN A 466 14.55 -43.79 15.96
CA GLN A 466 13.72 -44.95 16.26
C GLN A 466 13.96 -46.08 15.24
N ALA A 467 14.07 -45.76 13.97
CA ALA A 467 14.39 -46.72 12.92
C ALA A 467 15.79 -47.33 13.12
N ARG A 468 16.81 -46.53 13.45
CA ARG A 468 18.15 -47.05 13.80
C ARG A 468 18.10 -48.05 14.95
N ARG A 469 17.38 -47.76 16.03
CA ARG A 469 17.22 -48.67 17.18
C ARG A 469 16.50 -49.95 16.80
N ALA A 470 15.37 -49.85 16.10
CA ALA A 470 14.59 -51.01 15.67
C ALA A 470 15.36 -51.93 14.72
N CYS A 471 16.19 -51.37 13.84
CA CYS A 471 17.09 -52.16 12.99
C CYS A 471 18.21 -52.83 13.79
N ALA A 472 18.82 -52.10 14.73
CA ALA A 472 19.89 -52.63 15.58
C ALA A 472 19.43 -53.81 16.46
N ASP A 473 18.22 -53.76 17.02
CA ASP A 473 17.60 -54.86 17.79
C ASP A 473 17.47 -56.16 16.96
N GLN A 474 17.46 -56.04 15.63
CA GLN A 474 17.39 -57.16 14.69
C GLN A 474 18.73 -57.48 14.01
N GLY A 475 19.83 -56.85 14.45
CA GLY A 475 21.17 -57.04 13.89
C GLY A 475 21.36 -56.42 12.50
N ILE A 476 20.56 -55.42 12.13
CA ILE A 476 20.58 -54.75 10.83
C ILE A 476 21.15 -53.34 10.99
N ASP A 477 22.09 -52.98 10.12
CA ASP A 477 22.62 -51.60 10.03
C ASP A 477 21.68 -50.73 9.17
N PHE A 478 20.98 -49.80 9.83
CA PHE A 478 20.04 -48.90 9.18
C PHE A 478 20.71 -47.94 8.20
N ASP A 479 21.88 -47.38 8.53
CA ASP A 479 22.54 -46.40 7.66
C ASP A 479 23.07 -47.08 6.39
N ALA A 480 23.58 -48.31 6.51
CA ALA A 480 23.93 -49.14 5.35
C ALA A 480 22.70 -49.50 4.49
N MET A 481 21.54 -49.74 5.10
CA MET A 481 20.27 -50.00 4.41
C MET A 481 19.78 -48.75 3.65
N VAL A 482 19.88 -47.56 4.25
CA VAL A 482 19.56 -46.28 3.60
C VAL A 482 20.48 -46.02 2.41
N GLU A 483 21.79 -46.20 2.57
CA GLU A 483 22.78 -46.01 1.50
C GLU A 483 22.55 -46.97 0.33
N LYS A 484 22.27 -48.25 0.64
CA LYS A 484 21.90 -49.25 -0.36
C LYS A 484 20.62 -48.86 -1.10
N GLY A 485 19.58 -48.43 -0.39
CA GLY A 485 18.32 -47.96 -0.97
C GLY A 485 18.49 -46.74 -1.89
N ARG A 486 19.41 -45.82 -1.57
CA ARG A 486 19.75 -44.70 -2.46
C ARG A 486 20.44 -45.14 -3.75
N ARG A 487 21.22 -46.23 -3.74
CA ARG A 487 21.95 -46.75 -4.90
C ARG A 487 21.13 -47.69 -5.77
N GLU A 488 20.39 -48.60 -5.15
CA GLU A 488 19.72 -49.72 -5.81
C GLU A 488 18.20 -49.51 -5.96
N GLY A 489 17.67 -48.42 -5.41
CA GLY A 489 16.23 -48.16 -5.30
C GLY A 489 15.67 -48.73 -3.99
N GLY A 490 14.54 -48.17 -3.55
CA GLY A 490 13.84 -48.65 -2.37
C GLY A 490 13.10 -49.97 -2.60
N GLY A 491 12.49 -50.47 -1.53
CA GLY A 491 11.64 -51.66 -1.59
C GLY A 491 11.99 -52.69 -0.51
N PRO A 492 11.10 -53.67 -0.30
CA PRO A 492 11.30 -54.70 0.70
C PRO A 492 12.53 -55.55 0.34
N PRO A 493 13.21 -56.13 1.33
CA PRO A 493 14.29 -57.10 1.10
C PRO A 493 13.84 -58.18 0.12
N THR A 494 14.74 -58.54 -0.82
CA THR A 494 14.45 -59.54 -1.87
C THR A 494 14.62 -60.97 -1.40
N PHE A 495 15.27 -61.20 -0.25
CA PHE A 495 15.44 -62.52 0.32
C PHE A 495 14.08 -63.15 0.66
N ARG A 496 13.84 -64.36 0.17
CA ARG A 496 12.67 -65.20 0.47
C ARG A 496 13.18 -66.56 0.91
N ALA A 497 12.85 -66.98 2.13
CA ALA A 497 13.40 -68.23 2.68
C ALA A 497 12.96 -69.44 1.83
N ALA A 498 11.71 -69.45 1.34
CA ALA A 498 11.20 -70.52 0.50
C ALA A 498 11.97 -70.67 -0.83
N GLU A 499 12.31 -69.55 -1.48
CA GLU A 499 13.07 -69.56 -2.74
C GLU A 499 14.52 -70.00 -2.51
N GLU A 500 15.16 -69.51 -1.44
CA GLU A 500 16.53 -69.91 -1.11
C GLU A 500 16.61 -71.39 -0.72
N ILE A 501 15.64 -71.91 0.05
CA ILE A 501 15.56 -73.34 0.36
C ILE A 501 15.40 -74.17 -0.91
N ALA A 502 14.55 -73.74 -1.85
CA ALA A 502 14.38 -74.42 -3.14
C ALA A 502 15.68 -74.41 -3.95
N ARG A 503 16.35 -73.27 -4.04
CA ARG A 503 17.64 -73.11 -4.73
C ARG A 503 18.73 -73.99 -4.12
N LEU A 504 18.83 -74.03 -2.79
CA LEU A 504 19.80 -74.87 -2.08
C LEU A 504 19.53 -76.36 -2.32
N ARG A 505 18.25 -76.77 -2.40
CA ARG A 505 17.86 -78.14 -2.75
C ARG A 505 18.22 -78.49 -4.19
N GLU A 506 17.95 -77.61 -5.15
CA GLU A 506 18.36 -77.79 -6.54
C GLU A 506 19.89 -77.90 -6.67
N LEU A 507 20.62 -77.08 -5.92
CA LEU A 507 22.07 -77.09 -5.91
C LEU A 507 22.63 -78.40 -5.31
N ALA A 508 22.03 -78.89 -4.22
CA ALA A 508 22.37 -80.19 -3.63
C ALA A 508 22.09 -81.34 -4.61
N GLU A 509 20.94 -81.29 -5.30
CA GLU A 509 20.57 -82.29 -6.32
C GLU A 509 21.54 -82.27 -7.51
N ALA A 510 21.88 -81.08 -8.02
CA ALA A 510 22.83 -80.92 -9.12
C ALA A 510 24.23 -81.44 -8.76
N GLY A 511 24.70 -81.21 -7.52
CA GLY A 511 25.96 -81.79 -7.02
C GLY A 511 25.93 -83.32 -6.99
N ARG A 512 24.81 -83.89 -6.55
CA ARG A 512 24.60 -85.35 -6.53
C ARG A 512 24.61 -85.95 -7.94
N VAL A 513 23.90 -85.34 -8.89
CA VAL A 513 23.86 -85.78 -10.30
C VAL A 513 25.21 -85.57 -11.00
N GLY A 514 25.94 -84.52 -10.65
CA GLY A 514 27.27 -84.19 -11.17
C GLY A 514 28.42 -85.01 -10.59
N GLY A 515 28.16 -85.95 -9.67
CA GLY A 515 29.17 -86.84 -9.09
C GLY A 515 30.02 -86.23 -7.97
N VAL A 516 29.65 -85.06 -7.45
CA VAL A 516 30.30 -84.41 -6.30
C VAL A 516 29.22 -84.09 -5.26
N PRO A 517 28.81 -85.09 -4.44
CA PRO A 517 27.77 -84.89 -3.43
C PRO A 517 28.21 -83.85 -2.41
N MET A 518 27.32 -82.92 -2.08
CA MET A 518 27.58 -81.84 -1.13
C MET A 518 27.00 -82.20 0.24
N GLU A 519 27.63 -83.17 0.91
CA GLU A 519 27.17 -83.79 2.16
C GLU A 519 26.84 -82.74 3.25
N ASP A 520 27.66 -81.70 3.39
CA ASP A 520 27.43 -80.61 4.35
C ASP A 520 26.17 -79.79 4.06
N LEU A 521 25.85 -79.55 2.78
CA LEU A 521 24.65 -78.80 2.38
C LEU A 521 23.40 -79.66 2.53
N GLU A 522 23.50 -80.93 2.17
CA GLU A 522 22.43 -81.91 2.36
C GLU A 522 22.09 -82.08 3.84
N ALA A 523 23.10 -82.15 4.71
CA ALA A 523 22.92 -82.19 6.16
C ALA A 523 22.20 -80.95 6.70
N LYS A 524 22.56 -79.74 6.21
CA LYS A 524 21.87 -78.50 6.57
C LYS A 524 20.42 -78.45 6.09
N LEU A 525 20.15 -78.95 4.88
CA LEU A 525 18.79 -78.98 4.32
C LEU A 525 17.89 -80.03 4.99
N ALA A 526 18.50 -81.04 5.62
CA ALA A 526 17.80 -82.03 6.45
C ALA A 526 17.58 -81.55 7.89
N ASP A 527 18.28 -80.50 8.34
CA ASP A 527 18.14 -79.92 9.68
C ASP A 527 16.96 -78.91 9.74
N PRO A 528 15.87 -79.20 10.49
CA PRO A 528 14.77 -78.27 10.66
C PRO A 528 15.20 -76.94 11.28
N ALA A 529 16.23 -76.94 12.15
CA ALA A 529 16.68 -75.71 12.83
C ALA A 529 17.33 -74.72 11.85
N PHE A 530 17.99 -75.22 10.80
CA PHE A 530 18.53 -74.41 9.72
C PHE A 530 17.42 -73.79 8.86
N LEU A 531 16.41 -74.58 8.47
CA LEU A 531 15.27 -74.10 7.69
C LEU A 531 14.45 -73.05 8.46
N ASP A 532 14.18 -73.31 9.75
CA ASP A 532 13.53 -72.35 10.64
C ASP A 532 14.39 -71.09 10.84
N GLY A 533 15.71 -71.23 10.83
CA GLY A 533 16.67 -70.12 10.82
C GLY A 533 16.48 -69.19 9.62
N LEU A 534 16.32 -69.75 8.41
CA LEU A 534 16.09 -68.95 7.19
C LEU A 534 14.74 -68.21 7.25
N HIS A 535 13.68 -68.86 7.74
CA HIS A 535 12.38 -68.22 7.92
C HIS A 535 12.40 -67.11 8.98
N ARG A 536 13.13 -67.30 10.09
CA ARG A 536 13.34 -66.24 11.10
C ARG A 536 14.09 -65.05 10.51
N THR A 537 15.11 -65.29 9.69
CA THR A 537 15.87 -64.22 9.02
C THR A 537 14.99 -63.42 8.06
N GLU A 538 14.16 -64.08 7.24
CA GLU A 538 13.19 -63.41 6.36
C GLU A 538 12.19 -62.56 7.16
N ALA A 539 11.63 -63.13 8.25
CA ALA A 539 10.68 -62.43 9.10
C ALA A 539 11.30 -61.19 9.77
N ALA A 540 12.56 -61.28 10.23
CA ALA A 540 13.30 -60.15 10.79
C ALA A 540 13.52 -59.06 9.73
N LEU A 541 14.09 -59.41 8.57
CA LEU A 541 14.31 -58.47 7.47
C LEU A 541 13.04 -57.72 7.06
N LEU A 542 11.91 -58.41 6.95
CA LEU A 542 10.61 -57.79 6.63
C LEU A 542 10.05 -56.93 7.76
N THR A 543 10.23 -57.33 9.02
CA THR A 543 9.78 -56.56 10.19
C THR A 543 10.55 -55.26 10.30
N SER A 544 11.88 -55.34 10.20
CA SER A 544 12.76 -54.17 10.17
C SER A 544 12.41 -53.24 9.01
N TYR A 545 12.25 -53.77 7.79
CA TYR A 545 11.85 -52.96 6.64
C TYR A 545 10.50 -52.26 6.86
N ARG A 546 9.48 -52.95 7.38
CA ARG A 546 8.16 -52.34 7.64
C ARG A 546 8.22 -51.22 8.66
N ALA A 547 9.09 -51.34 9.67
CA ALA A 547 9.30 -50.31 10.67
C ALA A 547 9.98 -49.06 10.09
N SER A 548 10.78 -49.20 9.01
CA SER A 548 11.64 -48.14 8.50
C SER A 548 11.34 -47.68 7.06
N ALA A 549 10.38 -48.31 6.36
CA ALA A 549 10.17 -48.13 4.92
C ALA A 549 9.85 -46.68 4.50
N HIS A 550 9.19 -45.91 5.37
CA HIS A 550 8.83 -44.51 5.12
C HIS A 550 10.03 -43.55 5.14
N LEU A 551 11.19 -44.00 5.62
CA LEU A 551 12.46 -43.25 5.65
C LEU A 551 13.42 -43.65 4.53
N LEU A 552 13.08 -44.70 3.77
CA LEU A 552 13.89 -45.19 2.65
C LEU A 552 13.45 -44.53 1.35
N ALA A 553 14.30 -44.61 0.32
CA ALA A 553 13.92 -44.22 -1.04
C ALA A 553 12.64 -44.98 -1.47
N PRO A 554 11.78 -44.41 -2.32
CA PRO A 554 10.63 -45.12 -2.84
C PRO A 554 11.06 -46.33 -3.66
N ALA A 555 10.24 -47.38 -3.66
CA ALA A 555 10.46 -48.54 -4.51
C ALA A 555 10.26 -48.19 -5.99
N ALA A 556 11.04 -48.83 -6.86
CA ALA A 556 10.90 -48.63 -8.30
C ALA A 556 9.48 -49.02 -8.77
N PRO A 557 8.87 -48.26 -9.69
CA PRO A 557 7.58 -48.62 -10.27
C PRO A 557 7.70 -49.94 -11.04
N ARG A 558 6.64 -50.74 -11.04
CA ARG A 558 6.59 -51.97 -11.84
C ARG A 558 6.53 -51.65 -13.33
N GLY A 559 7.12 -52.53 -14.15
CA GLY A 559 6.94 -52.48 -15.60
C GLY A 559 5.47 -52.61 -15.99
N GLU A 560 5.09 -52.00 -17.11
CA GLU A 560 3.69 -51.80 -17.53
C GLU A 560 2.84 -53.09 -17.54
N ALA A 561 3.38 -54.19 -18.08
CA ALA A 561 2.70 -55.48 -18.11
C ALA A 561 2.47 -56.08 -16.71
N ALA A 562 3.48 -56.00 -15.83
CA ALA A 562 3.38 -56.48 -14.45
C ALA A 562 2.42 -55.61 -13.61
N GLN A 563 2.40 -54.30 -13.87
CA GLN A 563 1.49 -53.36 -13.24
C GLN A 563 0.03 -53.65 -13.61
N SER A 564 -0.25 -53.87 -14.90
CA SER A 564 -1.60 -54.17 -15.38
C SER A 564 -2.13 -55.50 -14.81
N ALA A 565 -1.27 -56.53 -14.75
CA ALA A 565 -1.65 -57.83 -14.19
C ALA A 565 -1.96 -57.74 -12.68
N LEU A 566 -1.12 -57.03 -11.92
CA LEU A 566 -1.33 -56.83 -10.49
C LEU A 566 -2.59 -56.01 -10.21
N ARG A 567 -2.84 -54.94 -10.97
CA ARG A 567 -4.06 -54.14 -10.84
C ARG A 567 -5.32 -54.99 -11.04
N ALA A 568 -5.36 -55.79 -12.11
CA ALA A 568 -6.49 -56.68 -12.39
C ALA A 568 -6.69 -57.73 -11.28
N ASP A 569 -5.61 -58.24 -10.68
CA ASP A 569 -5.68 -59.15 -9.53
C ASP A 569 -6.22 -58.47 -8.27
N VAL A 570 -5.80 -57.22 -8.00
CA VAL A 570 -6.30 -56.43 -6.87
C VAL A 570 -7.78 -56.09 -7.04
N GLU A 571 -8.19 -55.60 -8.22
CA GLU A 571 -9.59 -55.29 -8.53
C GLU A 571 -10.49 -56.52 -8.39
N ARG A 572 -10.04 -57.69 -8.89
CA ARG A 572 -10.75 -58.95 -8.71
C ARG A 572 -10.84 -59.35 -7.23
N ALA A 573 -9.74 -59.29 -6.50
CA ALA A 573 -9.72 -59.64 -5.08
C ALA A 573 -10.67 -58.75 -4.27
N LEU A 574 -10.73 -57.44 -4.57
CA LEU A 574 -11.67 -56.51 -3.95
C LEU A 574 -13.13 -56.82 -4.30
N ALA A 575 -13.42 -57.13 -5.57
CA ALA A 575 -14.76 -57.52 -6.01
C ALA A 575 -15.25 -58.82 -5.35
N GLU A 576 -14.34 -59.74 -5.05
CA GLU A 576 -14.63 -61.04 -4.42
C GLU A 576 -14.58 -60.98 -2.87
N GLY A 577 -14.24 -59.83 -2.28
CA GLY A 577 -14.04 -59.70 -0.83
C GLY A 577 -12.82 -60.47 -0.29
N ALA A 578 -11.88 -60.84 -1.15
CA ALA A 578 -10.68 -61.58 -0.80
C ALA A 578 -9.63 -60.68 -0.13
N SER A 579 -8.91 -61.22 0.85
CA SER A 579 -7.87 -60.49 1.57
C SER A 579 -6.66 -60.19 0.69
N LEU A 580 -6.16 -58.95 0.78
CA LEU A 580 -4.87 -58.53 0.22
C LEU A 580 -3.70 -58.70 1.20
N ALA A 581 -3.95 -59.22 2.41
CA ALA A 581 -2.91 -59.41 3.41
C ALA A 581 -1.80 -60.34 2.89
N ARG A 582 -0.54 -59.98 3.17
CA ARG A 582 0.68 -60.71 2.75
C ARG A 582 0.92 -60.74 1.24
N ARG A 583 0.18 -59.98 0.43
CA ARG A 583 0.50 -59.78 -0.99
C ARG A 583 1.60 -58.72 -1.16
N ASP A 584 2.46 -58.90 -2.14
CA ASP A 584 3.47 -57.90 -2.51
C ASP A 584 2.87 -56.87 -3.47
N LEU A 585 2.50 -55.72 -2.92
CA LEU A 585 1.98 -54.57 -3.69
C LEU A 585 3.05 -53.50 -3.94
N THR A 586 4.33 -53.83 -3.72
CA THR A 586 5.43 -52.87 -3.87
C THR A 586 5.48 -52.34 -5.30
N GLY A 587 5.59 -51.01 -5.47
CA GLY A 587 5.71 -50.37 -6.77
C GLY A 587 4.42 -50.35 -7.61
N ALA A 588 3.27 -50.62 -7.00
CA ALA A 588 1.97 -50.64 -7.67
C ALA A 588 1.34 -49.23 -7.81
N ASP A 589 0.83 -48.91 -8.99
CA ASP A 589 -0.09 -47.79 -9.24
C ASP A 589 -1.57 -48.24 -9.20
N LEU A 590 -2.22 -47.98 -8.08
CA LEU A 590 -3.63 -48.34 -7.84
C LEU A 590 -4.56 -47.11 -7.83
N ARG A 591 -4.15 -45.99 -8.44
CA ARG A 591 -4.99 -44.78 -8.47
C ARG A 591 -6.36 -45.07 -9.13
N GLY A 592 -7.42 -44.80 -8.38
CA GLY A 592 -8.81 -44.95 -8.84
C GLY A 592 -9.36 -46.37 -8.82
N VAL A 593 -8.62 -47.34 -8.27
CA VAL A 593 -9.18 -48.60 -7.72
C VAL A 593 -9.80 -48.27 -6.36
#